data_AF-A0A3D5PRT7-F1
#
_entry.id   AF-A0A3D5PRT7-F1
#
_cell.length_a   1.000
_cell.length_b   1.000
_cell.length_c   1.000
_cell.angle_alpha   90.00
_cell.angle_beta   90.00
_cell.angle_gamma   90.00
#
_symmetry.space_group_name_H-M   'P 1'
#
loop_
_entity.id
_entity.type
_entity.pdbx_description
1 polymer ?
#
loop_
_entity_poly.entity_id
_entity_poly.type
_entity_poly.pdbx_seq_one_letter_code
_entity_poly.pdbx_strand_id
1 'polypeptide(L)'
;MLQDGASKSRARETAKQRSLLCGKINDETGDRLTPSHSKTKAGTRLRYYVSHRLINNSGAKNKEGWRLPAVELESKVAHVIAKQLTAPSFIGPLFPDATAAEIADAEAKIDAIGDRSTSWLELIKRIDLNAGELNICLDQKRIATLFERDSNEQLQDLLTIKAPSRSVNAEWKPN
;
A
#
# COMPACT_ATOMS: atom_id res chain seq x y z
N MET A 1 15.15 15.53 -35.47
CA MET A 1 14.66 14.23 -34.96
C MET A 1 15.68 13.74 -33.94
N LEU A 2 15.38 13.89 -32.64
CA LEU A 2 16.32 13.57 -31.55
C LEU A 2 16.04 12.17 -31.00
N GLN A 3 17.13 11.48 -30.70
CA GLN A 3 17.28 10.03 -30.60
C GLN A 3 16.77 9.43 -29.29
N ASP A 4 16.40 8.16 -29.46
CA ASP A 4 16.29 7.06 -28.50
C ASP A 4 17.25 7.15 -27.29
N GLY A 5 16.71 6.97 -26.09
CA GLY A 5 17.54 6.90 -24.88
C GLY A 5 16.76 6.67 -23.59
N ALA A 6 16.93 5.47 -23.04
CA ALA A 6 16.76 5.11 -21.63
C ALA A 6 15.41 4.51 -21.17
N SER A 7 14.99 3.41 -21.82
CA SER A 7 14.25 2.34 -21.12
C SER A 7 15.20 1.23 -20.68
N LYS A 8 16.15 1.54 -19.78
CA LYS A 8 16.94 0.50 -19.11
C LYS A 8 16.33 0.20 -17.75
N SER A 9 15.51 -0.84 -17.76
CA SER A 9 15.23 -1.78 -16.67
C SER A 9 16.27 -1.71 -15.54
N ARG A 10 15.98 -0.87 -14.53
CA ARG A 10 16.66 -0.90 -13.22
C ARG A 10 15.97 -1.86 -12.24
N ALA A 11 15.32 -2.90 -12.75
CA ALA A 11 14.92 -4.07 -11.98
C ALA A 11 16.14 -4.97 -11.77
N ARG A 12 17.23 -4.43 -11.20
CA ARG A 12 18.33 -5.25 -10.69
C ARG A 12 18.01 -5.54 -9.24
N GLU A 13 17.59 -6.77 -9.01
CA GLU A 13 17.53 -7.45 -7.73
C GLU A 13 18.55 -6.90 -6.73
N THR A 14 18.08 -6.14 -5.74
CA THR A 14 18.82 -5.92 -4.50
C THR A 14 17.95 -6.42 -3.36
N ALA A 15 18.03 -7.73 -3.16
CA ALA A 15 17.16 -8.56 -2.35
C ALA A 15 17.34 -8.41 -0.82
N LYS A 16 17.42 -7.20 -0.26
CA LYS A 16 17.43 -7.07 1.22
C LYS A 16 16.60 -5.95 1.86
N GLN A 17 16.01 -5.05 1.08
CA GLN A 17 15.00 -4.09 1.55
C GLN A 17 14.02 -3.80 0.40
N ARG A 18 13.19 -4.79 0.04
CA ARG A 18 12.16 -4.60 -0.98
C ARG A 18 11.21 -3.51 -0.47
N SER A 19 11.07 -2.42 -1.22
CA SER A 19 10.00 -1.46 -0.97
C SER A 19 8.71 -2.14 -1.40
N LEU A 20 7.95 -2.62 -0.43
CA LEU A 20 6.86 -3.60 -0.66
C LEU A 20 5.68 -2.98 -1.42
N LEU A 21 5.58 -1.65 -1.34
CA LEU A 21 4.58 -0.85 -2.04
C LEU A 21 5.13 -0.21 -3.33
N CYS A 22 6.32 -0.59 -3.79
CA CYS A 22 6.90 -0.07 -5.01
C CYS A 22 5.94 -0.27 -6.20
N GLY A 23 5.57 0.83 -6.86
CA GLY A 23 4.65 0.80 -8.00
C GLY A 23 3.18 0.55 -7.65
N LYS A 24 2.84 0.43 -6.37
CA LYS A 24 1.45 0.29 -5.90
C LYS A 24 0.83 1.63 -5.45
N ILE A 25 1.64 2.64 -5.16
CA ILE A 25 1.16 3.92 -4.63
C ILE A 25 1.08 4.98 -5.74
N ASN A 26 -0.07 5.61 -5.84
CA ASN A 26 -0.38 6.73 -6.73
C ASN A 26 -0.79 7.94 -5.89
N ASP A 27 -0.41 9.16 -6.30
CA ASP A 27 -0.97 10.38 -5.70
C ASP A 27 -2.22 10.88 -6.45
N GLU A 28 -2.86 11.88 -5.88
CA GLU A 28 -4.06 12.57 -6.39
C GLU A 28 -3.92 13.09 -7.82
N THR A 29 -2.69 13.33 -8.27
CA THR A 29 -2.40 13.79 -9.63
C THR A 29 -2.14 12.63 -10.61
N GLY A 30 -2.30 11.39 -10.14
CA GLY A 30 -2.05 10.16 -10.89
C GLY A 30 -0.59 9.73 -10.94
N ASP A 31 0.31 10.48 -10.31
CA ASP A 31 1.75 10.23 -10.31
C ASP A 31 2.08 9.00 -9.45
N ARG A 32 3.02 8.16 -9.89
CA ARG A 32 3.43 6.98 -9.13
C ARG A 32 4.53 7.36 -8.15
N LEU A 33 4.35 6.98 -6.88
CA LEU A 33 5.40 7.14 -5.89
C LEU A 33 6.44 6.04 -6.05
N THR A 34 7.71 6.45 -6.06
CA THR A 34 8.85 5.57 -6.24
C THR A 34 9.71 5.54 -4.98
N PRO A 35 10.26 4.37 -4.62
CA PRO A 35 11.14 4.27 -3.48
C PRO A 35 12.43 5.06 -3.72
N SER A 36 12.73 5.96 -2.80
CA SER A 36 13.97 6.72 -2.71
C SER A 36 14.63 6.47 -1.35
N HIS A 37 15.91 6.79 -1.24
CA HIS A 37 16.64 6.65 0.01
C HIS A 37 17.63 7.79 0.21
N SER A 38 17.84 8.16 1.47
CA SER A 38 18.90 9.07 1.88
C SER A 38 19.70 8.45 3.03
N LYS A 39 20.94 8.91 3.21
CA LYS A 39 21.75 8.53 4.37
C LYS A 39 21.71 9.67 5.39
N THR A 40 21.58 9.35 6.66
CA THR A 40 21.78 10.31 7.75
C THR A 40 23.27 10.58 7.94
N LYS A 41 23.62 11.64 8.69
CA LYS A 41 25.01 11.91 9.11
C LYS A 41 25.62 10.74 9.90
N ALA A 42 24.79 9.97 10.60
CA ALA A 42 25.17 8.76 11.33
C ALA A 42 25.27 7.49 10.43
N GLY A 43 25.10 7.61 9.11
CA GLY A 43 25.19 6.49 8.17
C GLY A 43 23.93 5.63 8.07
N THR A 44 22.88 5.91 8.84
CA THR A 44 21.60 5.21 8.77
C THR A 44 20.90 5.47 7.43
N ARG A 45 20.46 4.42 6.73
CA ARG A 45 19.70 4.55 5.49
C ARG A 45 18.22 4.75 5.79
N LEU A 46 17.69 5.92 5.45
CA LEU A 46 16.25 6.22 5.52
C LEU A 46 15.60 5.96 4.16
N ARG A 47 14.45 5.28 4.18
CA ARG A 47 13.67 4.95 2.98
C ARG A 47 12.44 5.84 2.90
N TYR A 48 12.13 6.31 1.70
CA TYR A 48 10.97 7.15 1.41
C TYR A 48 10.24 6.67 0.17
N TYR A 49 8.94 6.90 0.09
CA TYR A 49 8.19 6.94 -1.15
C TYR A 49 8.06 8.40 -1.59
N VAL A 50 8.45 8.71 -2.82
CA VAL A 50 8.42 10.09 -3.35
C VAL A 50 7.70 10.15 -4.70
N SER A 51 6.89 11.18 -4.94
CA SER A 51 6.27 11.38 -6.27
C SER A 51 7.37 11.53 -7.33
N HIS A 52 7.22 10.91 -8.50
CA HIS A 52 8.22 10.96 -9.58
C HIS A 52 8.58 12.38 -10.00
N ARG A 53 7.61 13.29 -10.02
CA ARG A 53 7.84 14.71 -10.33
C ARG A 53 8.88 15.39 -9.43
N LEU A 54 9.01 14.97 -8.16
CA LEU A 54 10.04 15.51 -7.25
C LEU A 54 11.45 15.05 -7.61
N ILE A 55 11.57 13.88 -8.25
CA ILE A 55 12.86 13.35 -8.70
C ILE A 55 13.32 14.10 -9.96
N ASN A 56 12.42 14.26 -10.93
CA ASN A 56 12.73 14.87 -12.24
C ASN A 56 12.95 16.39 -12.15
N ASN A 57 12.28 17.09 -11.23
CA ASN A 57 12.41 18.54 -11.07
C ASN A 57 13.30 18.91 -9.87
N SER A 58 14.48 18.29 -9.75
CA SER A 58 15.46 18.55 -8.70
C SER A 58 16.13 19.93 -8.87
N GLY A 59 15.34 21.01 -8.82
CA GLY A 59 15.79 22.41 -9.01
C GLY A 59 14.67 23.46 -9.16
N ALA A 60 13.41 23.05 -9.36
CA ALA A 60 12.29 23.99 -9.49
C ALA A 60 11.82 24.55 -8.14
N LYS A 61 11.36 25.82 -8.13
CA LYS A 61 10.94 26.58 -6.92
C LYS A 61 9.62 26.10 -6.28
N ASN A 62 8.74 25.46 -7.05
CA ASN A 62 7.44 24.94 -6.58
C ASN A 62 7.47 23.41 -6.69
N LYS A 63 7.76 22.72 -5.58
CA LYS A 63 7.90 21.27 -5.53
C LYS A 63 6.69 20.63 -4.87
N GLU A 64 5.53 20.76 -5.52
CA GLU A 64 4.34 20.02 -5.10
C GLU A 64 4.56 18.53 -5.35
N GLY A 65 4.49 17.75 -4.27
CA GLY A 65 4.64 16.30 -4.34
C GLY A 65 4.86 15.67 -2.98
N TRP A 66 4.66 14.36 -2.93
CA TRP A 66 4.67 13.60 -1.69
C TRP A 66 6.07 13.11 -1.34
N ARG A 67 6.43 13.16 -0.06
CA ARG A 67 7.58 12.44 0.51
C ARG A 67 7.15 11.75 1.80
N LEU A 68 6.98 10.43 1.72
CA LEU A 68 6.47 9.63 2.83
C LEU A 68 7.57 8.70 3.38
N PRO A 69 7.76 8.59 4.71
CA PRO A 69 8.64 7.58 5.30
C PRO A 69 8.13 6.18 4.97
N ALA A 70 8.95 5.36 4.31
CA ALA A 70 8.50 4.07 3.79
C ALA A 70 8.11 3.09 4.91
N VAL A 71 8.88 3.06 6.00
CA VAL A 71 8.61 2.17 7.15
C VAL A 71 7.28 2.52 7.79
N GLU A 72 7.03 3.81 8.03
CA GLU A 72 5.80 4.25 8.68
C GLU A 72 4.57 4.00 7.80
N LEU A 73 4.68 4.27 6.49
CA LEU A 73 3.62 3.97 5.53
C LEU A 73 3.33 2.47 5.46
N GLU A 74 4.35 1.65 5.31
CA GLU A 74 4.22 0.18 5.24
C GLU A 74 3.57 -0.38 6.51
N SER A 75 4.02 0.04 7.70
CA SER A 75 3.44 -0.40 8.97
C SER A 75 2.00 0.05 9.15
N LYS A 76 1.69 1.30 8.81
CA LYS A 76 0.33 1.83 8.92
C LYS A 76 -0.64 1.11 7.99
N VAL A 77 -0.26 0.94 6.72
CA VAL A 77 -1.09 0.27 5.73
C VAL A 77 -1.34 -1.18 6.15
N ALA A 78 -0.31 -1.90 6.59
CA ALA A 78 -0.47 -3.27 7.10
C ALA A 78 -1.44 -3.32 8.29
N HIS A 79 -1.28 -2.41 9.26
CA HIS A 79 -2.17 -2.34 10.43
C HIS A 79 -3.63 -2.05 10.05
N VAL A 80 -3.86 -1.12 9.11
CA VAL A 80 -5.20 -0.80 8.61
C VAL A 80 -5.86 -2.02 7.96
N ILE A 81 -5.11 -2.76 7.12
CA ILE A 81 -5.62 -3.97 6.46
C ILE A 81 -5.93 -5.04 7.50
N ALA A 82 -5.00 -5.32 8.42
CA ALA A 82 -5.20 -6.31 9.47
C ALA A 82 -6.46 -6.00 10.30
N LYS A 83 -6.60 -4.74 10.73
CA LYS A 83 -7.78 -4.28 11.49
C LYS A 83 -9.08 -4.41 10.69
N GLN A 84 -9.07 -4.10 9.40
CA GLN A 84 -10.27 -4.22 8.57
C GLN A 84 -10.67 -5.69 8.36
N LEU A 85 -9.72 -6.56 8.02
CA LEU A 85 -10.01 -7.97 7.72
C LEU A 85 -10.48 -8.73 8.96
N THR A 86 -9.96 -8.38 10.14
CA THR A 86 -10.40 -8.93 11.43
C THR A 86 -11.69 -8.31 11.96
N ALA A 87 -12.21 -7.26 11.32
CA ALA A 87 -13.42 -6.61 11.80
C ALA A 87 -14.66 -7.45 11.45
N PRO A 88 -15.65 -7.55 12.36
CA PRO A 88 -16.93 -8.18 12.06
C PRO A 88 -17.66 -7.54 10.87
N SER A 89 -17.41 -6.25 10.62
CA SER A 89 -17.95 -5.51 9.47
C SER A 89 -17.38 -5.95 8.12
N PHE A 90 -16.27 -6.69 8.10
CA PHE A 90 -15.74 -7.33 6.90
C PHE A 90 -16.19 -8.78 6.81
N ILE A 91 -16.06 -9.55 7.90
CA ILE A 91 -16.41 -10.98 7.93
C ILE A 91 -17.91 -11.19 7.69
N GLY A 92 -18.79 -10.42 8.34
CA GLY A 92 -20.24 -10.57 8.20
C GLY A 92 -20.74 -10.45 6.76
N PRO A 93 -20.46 -9.34 6.04
CA PRO A 93 -20.84 -9.17 4.64
C PRO A 93 -20.13 -10.13 3.67
N LEU A 94 -18.95 -10.63 4.03
CA LEU A 94 -18.22 -11.65 3.26
C LEU A 94 -18.90 -13.04 3.36
N PHE A 95 -19.64 -13.26 4.44
CA PHE A 95 -20.25 -14.53 4.83
C PHE A 95 -21.72 -14.35 5.28
N PRO A 96 -22.61 -13.77 4.44
CA PRO A 96 -23.96 -13.37 4.86
C PRO A 96 -24.83 -14.56 5.32
N ASP A 97 -24.60 -15.74 4.73
CA ASP A 97 -25.35 -16.97 5.02
C ASP A 97 -24.45 -18.09 5.59
N ALA A 98 -23.24 -17.76 6.02
CA ALA A 98 -22.28 -18.79 6.42
C ALA A 98 -22.54 -19.32 7.83
N THR A 99 -22.20 -20.60 8.01
CA THR A 99 -22.22 -21.27 9.30
C THR A 99 -21.13 -20.73 10.23
N ALA A 100 -21.28 -20.96 11.54
CA ALA A 100 -20.25 -20.63 12.52
C ALA A 100 -18.90 -21.30 12.21
N ALA A 101 -18.91 -22.48 11.59
CA ALA A 101 -17.70 -23.19 11.17
C ALA A 101 -16.98 -22.46 10.02
N GLU A 102 -17.71 -21.95 9.04
CA GLU A 102 -17.14 -21.17 7.92
C GLU A 102 -16.58 -19.82 8.40
N ILE A 103 -17.26 -19.17 9.36
CA ILE A 103 -16.76 -17.94 9.99
C ILE A 103 -15.45 -18.23 10.74
N ALA A 104 -15.40 -19.30 11.54
CA ALA A 104 -14.19 -19.69 12.26
C ALA A 104 -13.03 -20.07 11.32
N ASP A 105 -13.32 -20.73 10.18
CA ASP A 105 -12.32 -21.03 9.15
C ASP A 105 -11.76 -19.74 8.51
N ALA A 106 -12.62 -18.76 8.24
CA ALA A 106 -12.20 -17.46 7.74
C ALA A 106 -11.31 -16.71 8.74
N GLU A 107 -11.67 -16.70 10.03
CA GLU A 107 -10.85 -16.13 11.09
C GLU A 107 -9.49 -16.83 11.17
N ALA A 108 -9.45 -18.17 11.14
CA ALA A 108 -8.21 -18.94 11.13
C ALA A 108 -7.33 -18.64 9.91
N LYS A 109 -7.93 -18.44 8.73
CA LYS A 109 -7.23 -18.01 7.51
C LYS A 109 -6.64 -16.61 7.66
N ILE A 110 -7.34 -15.69 8.31
CA ILE A 110 -6.85 -14.33 8.61
C ILE A 110 -5.69 -14.40 9.60
N ASP A 111 -5.80 -15.20 10.67
CA ASP A 111 -4.73 -15.41 11.65
C ASP A 111 -3.48 -16.04 11.00
N ALA A 112 -3.67 -16.93 10.01
CA ALA A 112 -2.58 -17.55 9.27
C ALA A 112 -1.76 -16.55 8.41
N ILE A 113 -2.30 -15.36 8.09
CA ILE A 113 -1.53 -14.27 7.45
C ILE A 113 -0.39 -13.81 8.38
N GLY A 114 -0.66 -13.84 9.70
CA GLY A 114 0.25 -13.50 10.78
C GLY A 114 0.54 -12.00 10.92
N ASP A 115 1.44 -11.67 11.84
CA ASP A 115 1.69 -10.26 12.22
C ASP A 115 2.67 -9.51 11.33
N ARG A 116 3.28 -10.20 10.35
CA ARG A 116 4.29 -9.58 9.50
C ARG A 116 3.63 -8.61 8.53
N SER A 117 4.05 -7.35 8.55
CA SER A 117 3.54 -6.33 7.62
C SER A 117 3.62 -6.79 6.16
N THR A 118 4.66 -7.52 5.77
CA THR A 118 4.83 -8.08 4.43
C THR A 118 3.62 -8.88 3.96
N SER A 119 3.06 -9.74 4.82
CA SER A 119 1.94 -10.61 4.46
C SER A 119 0.70 -9.79 4.08
N TRP A 120 0.40 -8.75 4.86
CA TRP A 120 -0.72 -7.85 4.60
C TRP A 120 -0.52 -6.99 3.35
N LEU A 121 0.71 -6.50 3.12
CA LEU A 121 1.03 -5.64 1.98
C LEU A 121 1.01 -6.38 0.63
N GLU A 122 1.14 -7.71 0.66
CA GLU A 122 1.01 -8.56 -0.53
C GLU A 122 -0.43 -8.66 -1.04
N LEU A 123 -1.43 -8.42 -0.18
CA LEU A 123 -2.84 -8.37 -0.55
C LEU A 123 -3.23 -7.09 -1.30
N ILE A 124 -2.35 -6.09 -1.34
CA ILE A 124 -2.66 -4.80 -1.95
C ILE A 124 -2.49 -4.86 -3.47
N LYS A 125 -3.52 -4.41 -4.19
CA LYS A 125 -3.44 -4.15 -5.62
C LYS A 125 -2.93 -2.73 -5.90
N ARG A 126 -3.47 -1.74 -5.21
CA ARG A 126 -3.18 -0.31 -5.42
C ARG A 126 -3.46 0.51 -4.17
N ILE A 127 -2.76 1.63 -4.01
CA ILE A 127 -3.00 2.65 -3.00
C ILE A 127 -3.11 4.00 -3.71
N ASP A 128 -4.19 4.72 -3.49
CA ASP A 128 -4.37 6.09 -3.95
C ASP A 128 -4.27 7.05 -2.76
N LEU A 129 -3.27 7.93 -2.82
CA LEU A 129 -2.91 8.89 -1.80
C LEU A 129 -3.50 10.25 -2.16
N ASN A 130 -4.32 10.77 -1.27
CA ASN A 130 -4.94 12.09 -1.37
C ASN A 130 -4.58 12.92 -0.13
N ALA A 131 -4.76 14.24 -0.22
CA ALA A 131 -4.63 15.11 0.94
C ALA A 131 -5.63 14.71 2.04
N GLY A 132 -5.15 14.11 3.12
CA GLY A 132 -5.96 13.68 4.26
C GLY A 132 -6.47 12.24 4.20
N GLU A 133 -6.40 11.55 3.05
CA GLU A 133 -6.98 10.21 2.86
C GLU A 133 -6.04 9.27 2.08
N LEU A 134 -5.97 8.01 2.52
CA LEU A 134 -5.34 6.88 1.87
C LEU A 134 -6.45 5.91 1.48
N ASN A 135 -6.58 5.66 0.18
CA ASN A 135 -7.48 4.66 -0.36
C ASN A 135 -6.66 3.41 -0.70
N ILE A 136 -6.87 2.34 0.04
CA ILE A 136 -6.16 1.06 -0.12
C ILE A 136 -7.10 0.10 -0.82
N CYS A 137 -6.74 -0.31 -2.04
CA CYS A 137 -7.47 -1.27 -2.83
C CYS A 137 -6.80 -2.64 -2.73
N LEU A 138 -7.51 -3.62 -2.18
CA LEU A 138 -7.04 -4.99 -2.09
C LEU A 138 -7.20 -5.73 -3.42
N ASP A 139 -6.39 -6.76 -3.61
CA ASP A 139 -6.43 -7.64 -4.78
C ASP A 139 -7.58 -8.64 -4.62
N GLN A 140 -8.67 -8.39 -5.37
CA GLN A 140 -9.85 -9.23 -5.37
C GLN A 140 -9.54 -10.71 -5.60
N LYS A 141 -8.63 -11.04 -6.51
CA LYS A 141 -8.31 -12.45 -6.80
C LYS A 141 -7.64 -13.11 -5.60
N ARG A 142 -6.70 -12.41 -4.97
CA ARG A 142 -6.01 -12.91 -3.77
C ARG A 142 -6.97 -13.13 -2.62
N ILE A 143 -7.88 -12.19 -2.39
CA ILE A 143 -8.87 -12.30 -1.30
C ILE A 143 -9.89 -13.41 -1.60
N ALA A 144 -10.39 -13.48 -2.83
CA ALA A 144 -11.26 -14.56 -3.27
C ALA A 144 -10.60 -15.94 -3.09
N THR A 145 -9.31 -16.08 -3.45
CA THR A 145 -8.55 -17.32 -3.22
C THR A 145 -8.34 -17.60 -1.73
N LEU A 146 -8.04 -16.57 -0.91
CA LEU A 146 -7.83 -16.74 0.53
C LEU A 146 -9.08 -17.30 1.22
N PHE A 147 -10.26 -16.80 0.86
CA PHE A 147 -11.53 -17.21 1.47
C PHE A 147 -12.28 -18.28 0.67
N GLU A 148 -11.70 -18.80 -0.42
CA GLU A 148 -12.34 -19.79 -1.31
C GLU A 148 -13.74 -19.34 -1.78
N ARG A 149 -13.83 -18.08 -2.22
CA ARG A 149 -15.07 -17.44 -2.68
C ARG A 149 -14.96 -17.05 -4.16
N ASP A 150 -16.12 -16.95 -4.82
CA ASP A 150 -16.19 -16.36 -6.16
C ASP A 150 -15.96 -14.85 -6.10
N SER A 151 -15.17 -14.35 -7.05
CA SER A 151 -14.95 -12.91 -7.22
C SER A 151 -16.24 -12.26 -7.75
N ASN A 152 -17.07 -11.70 -6.87
CA ASN A 152 -18.31 -11.00 -7.22
C ASN A 152 -18.22 -9.47 -7.00
N GLU A 153 -19.23 -8.71 -7.42
CA GLU A 153 -19.26 -7.24 -7.26
C GLU A 153 -19.34 -6.79 -5.79
N GLN A 154 -20.04 -7.53 -4.93
CA GLN A 154 -20.13 -7.22 -3.48
C GLN A 154 -18.76 -7.26 -2.79
N LEU A 155 -17.88 -8.17 -3.20
CA LEU A 155 -16.50 -8.18 -2.74
C LEU A 155 -15.78 -6.88 -3.14
N GLN A 156 -16.00 -6.34 -4.34
CA GLN A 156 -15.22 -5.17 -4.79
C GLN A 156 -15.38 -3.95 -3.87
N ASP A 157 -16.59 -3.69 -3.38
CA ASP A 157 -16.85 -2.57 -2.47
C ASP A 157 -16.19 -2.77 -1.10
N LEU A 158 -16.18 -4.01 -0.60
CA LEU A 158 -15.54 -4.36 0.68
C LEU A 158 -14.00 -4.29 0.64
N LEU A 159 -13.41 -4.36 -0.55
CA LEU A 159 -11.97 -4.39 -0.77
C LEU A 159 -11.32 -3.00 -0.89
N THR A 160 -12.13 -1.94 -0.78
CA THR A 160 -11.64 -0.56 -0.76
C THR A 160 -11.66 -0.04 0.67
N ILE A 161 -10.48 0.12 1.25
CA ILE A 161 -10.30 0.57 2.63
C ILE A 161 -9.87 2.03 2.63
N LYS A 162 -10.64 2.88 3.30
CA LYS A 162 -10.30 4.29 3.51
C LYS A 162 -9.62 4.46 4.87
N ALA A 163 -8.48 5.13 4.88
CA ALA A 163 -7.77 5.49 6.12
C ALA A 163 -7.29 6.93 6.04
N PRO A 164 -7.19 7.67 7.17
CA PRO A 164 -6.64 9.02 7.15
C PRO A 164 -5.18 8.99 6.70
N SER A 165 -4.69 9.98 5.96
CA SER A 165 -3.28 10.05 5.49
C SER A 165 -2.29 10.62 6.52
N ARG A 166 -2.59 10.57 7.82
CA ARG A 166 -1.78 11.20 8.90
C ARG A 166 -0.78 10.24 9.57
N SER A 167 0.46 10.66 9.78
CA SER A 167 1.43 9.96 10.64
C SER A 167 1.09 10.12 12.12
N VAL A 168 1.54 9.17 12.95
CA VAL A 168 1.37 9.20 14.40
C VAL A 168 2.05 10.43 15.03
N ASN A 169 3.05 11.01 14.33
CA ASN A 169 3.83 12.16 14.79
C ASN A 169 3.61 13.44 13.94
N ALA A 170 2.95 13.38 12.77
CA ALA A 170 2.68 14.55 11.92
C ALA A 170 1.60 14.26 10.83
N GLU A 171 0.92 15.28 10.31
CA GLU A 171 0.06 15.13 9.12
C GLU A 171 0.91 15.02 7.84
N TRP A 172 0.69 14.00 6.99
CA TRP A 172 1.38 13.96 5.69
C TRP A 172 0.70 14.94 4.75
N LYS A 173 1.47 15.91 4.24
CA LYS A 173 1.05 16.87 3.22
C LYS A 173 2.05 16.88 2.06
N PRO A 174 1.62 17.19 0.84
CA PRO A 174 2.56 17.52 -0.23
C PRO A 174 3.42 18.73 0.17
N ASN A 175 4.65 18.76 -0.34
CA ASN A 175 5.59 19.89 -0.19
C ASN A 175 5.13 21.16 -0.91
#